data_AF-A0AAD5YBP4-F1
#
_entry.id   AF-A0AAD5YBP4-F1
#
_cell.length_a   1.000
_cell.length_b   1.000
_cell.length_c   1.000
_cell.angle_alpha   90.00
_cell.angle_beta   90.00
_cell.angle_gamma   90.00
#
_symmetry.space_group_name_H-M   'P 1'
#
loop_
_entity.id
_entity.type
_entity.pdbx_description
1 polymer ?
#
loop_
_entity_poly.entity_id
_entity_poly.type
_entity_poly.pdbx_seq_one_letter_code
_entity_poly.pdbx_strand_id
1 'polypeptide(L)'
;MIAAIAHGFFDSFGGGYTNPNNAPICNKRVRATYQGKSVEVTLTDRCGGCVGEALDFSPAAFNKLADPSVGRIHNVEWQFI
;
A
#
# COMPACT_ATOMS: atom_id res chain seq x y z
N MET A 1 -1.54 -0.14 11.41
CA MET A 1 -1.23 0.85 10.35
C MET A 1 -1.84 0.33 9.06
N ILE A 2 -2.25 1.21 8.16
CA ILE A 2 -2.96 0.83 6.92
C ILE A 2 -2.39 1.56 5.72
N ALA A 3 -2.63 1.02 4.53
CA ALA A 3 -2.35 1.67 3.27
C ALA A 3 -3.42 1.30 2.24
N ALA A 4 -3.61 2.18 1.27
CA ALA A 4 -4.21 1.83 -0.01
C ALA A 4 -3.12 1.32 -0.97
N ILE A 5 -3.51 0.52 -1.96
CA ILE A 5 -2.63 0.10 -3.07
C ILE A 5 -3.21 0.55 -4.40
N ALA A 6 -2.33 0.81 -5.37
CA ALA A 6 -2.69 1.27 -6.71
C ALA A 6 -3.80 0.44 -7.34
N HIS A 7 -4.75 1.13 -7.97
CA HIS A 7 -5.98 0.52 -8.47
C HIS A 7 -5.72 -0.65 -9.42
N GLY A 8 -4.74 -0.56 -10.32
CA GLY A 8 -4.45 -1.63 -11.26
C GLY A 8 -4.07 -2.93 -10.56
N PHE A 9 -3.22 -2.85 -9.55
CA PHE A 9 -2.84 -4.01 -8.73
C PHE A 9 -4.00 -4.49 -7.86
N PHE A 10 -4.73 -3.56 -7.22
CA PHE A 10 -5.89 -3.87 -6.38
C PHE A 10 -6.97 -4.62 -7.18
N ASP A 11 -7.25 -4.19 -8.42
CA ASP A 11 -8.32 -4.70 -9.28
C ASP A 11 -7.94 -6.05 -9.93
N SER A 12 -6.66 -6.30 -10.23
CA SER A 12 -6.19 -7.55 -10.83
C SER A 12 -5.87 -8.65 -9.81
N PHE A 13 -5.73 -8.31 -8.53
CA PHE A 13 -5.29 -9.26 -7.51
C PHE A 13 -6.29 -10.40 -7.32
N GLY A 14 -5.79 -11.63 -7.36
CA GLY A 14 -6.62 -12.84 -7.19
C GLY A 14 -7.53 -13.17 -8.37
N GLY A 15 -7.28 -12.61 -9.56
CA GLY A 15 -8.05 -12.92 -10.78
C GLY A 15 -9.31 -12.06 -10.96
N GLY A 16 -9.46 -10.99 -10.18
CA GLY A 16 -10.59 -10.06 -10.25
C GLY A 16 -11.76 -10.42 -9.32
N TYR A 17 -12.64 -9.45 -9.10
CA TYR A 17 -13.81 -9.55 -8.23
C TYR A 17 -14.86 -8.52 -8.66
N THR A 18 -16.12 -8.71 -8.27
CA THR A 18 -17.23 -7.82 -8.66
C THR A 18 -17.56 -6.75 -7.60
N ASN A 19 -17.20 -6.98 -6.34
CA ASN A 19 -17.42 -6.05 -5.24
C ASN A 19 -16.09 -5.73 -4.55
N PRO A 20 -15.61 -4.47 -4.55
CA PRO A 20 -14.33 -4.09 -3.96
C PRO A 20 -14.24 -4.35 -2.45
N ASN A 21 -15.37 -4.40 -1.76
CA ASN A 21 -15.40 -4.78 -0.34
C ASN A 21 -15.00 -6.25 -0.10
N ASN A 22 -15.04 -7.07 -1.16
CA ASN A 22 -14.65 -8.48 -1.15
C ASN A 22 -13.34 -8.73 -1.92
N ALA A 23 -12.57 -7.69 -2.24
CA ALA A 23 -11.33 -7.84 -2.98
C ALA A 23 -10.36 -8.79 -2.23
N PRO A 24 -9.74 -9.79 -2.87
CA PRO A 24 -8.91 -10.78 -2.18
C PRO A 24 -7.65 -10.21 -1.52
N ILE A 25 -7.25 -8.99 -1.91
CA ILE A 25 -6.12 -8.26 -1.33
C ILE A 25 -6.48 -7.56 -0.01
N CYS A 26 -7.77 -7.32 0.26
CA CYS A 26 -8.20 -6.70 1.51
C CYS A 26 -7.77 -7.55 2.71
N ASN A 27 -7.30 -6.87 3.77
CA ASN A 27 -6.78 -7.47 4.99
C ASN A 27 -5.47 -8.25 4.84
N LYS A 28 -4.88 -8.31 3.64
CA LYS A 28 -3.49 -8.76 3.49
C LYS A 28 -2.54 -7.74 4.08
N ARG A 29 -1.40 -8.20 4.58
CA ARG A 29 -0.37 -7.35 5.17
C ARG A 29 0.86 -7.33 4.29
N VAL A 30 1.54 -6.20 4.29
CA VAL A 30 2.84 -6.03 3.65
C VAL A 30 3.81 -5.37 4.61
N ARG A 31 5.08 -5.71 4.48
CA ARG A 31 6.19 -4.97 5.08
C ARG A 31 6.79 -4.10 3.99
N ALA A 32 6.74 -2.78 4.17
CA ALA A 32 7.39 -1.80 3.30
C ALA A 32 8.68 -1.29 3.94
N THR A 33 9.73 -1.12 3.14
CA THR A 33 11.06 -0.69 3.57
C THR A 33 11.55 0.46 2.70
N TYR A 34 12.08 1.50 3.34
CA TYR A 34 12.68 2.66 2.68
C TYR A 34 13.88 3.14 3.50
N GLN A 35 15.05 3.23 2.87
CA GLN A 35 16.30 3.71 3.50
C GLN A 35 16.59 3.07 4.87
N GLY A 36 16.41 1.74 4.98
CA GLY A 36 16.65 0.97 6.21
C GLY A 36 15.56 1.08 7.28
N LYS A 37 14.50 1.86 7.07
CA LYS A 37 13.31 1.90 7.94
C LYS A 37 12.21 1.02 7.36
N SER A 38 11.45 0.35 8.22
CA SER A 38 10.34 -0.50 7.80
C SER A 38 9.05 -0.20 8.53
N VAL A 39 7.93 -0.42 7.86
CA VAL A 39 6.58 -0.33 8.41
C VAL A 39 5.75 -1.51 7.91
N GLU A 40 4.94 -2.08 8.79
CA GLU A 40 3.95 -3.09 8.40
C GLU A 40 2.58 -2.47 8.30
N VAL A 41 1.91 -2.66 7.17
CA VAL A 41 0.58 -2.11 6.91
C VAL A 41 -0.38 -3.19 6.45
N THR A 42 -1.63 -3.05 6.84
CA THR A 42 -2.73 -3.81 6.26
C THR A 42 -3.25 -3.06 5.04
N LEU A 43 -3.40 -3.77 3.92
CA LEU A 43 -4.03 -3.23 2.72
C LEU A 43 -5.55 -3.26 2.92
N THR A 44 -6.15 -2.08 3.04
CA THR A 44 -7.59 -1.94 3.35
C THR A 44 -8.34 -1.07 2.36
N ASP A 45 -7.65 -0.47 1.40
CA ASP A 45 -8.24 0.51 0.49
C ASP A 45 -7.55 0.52 -0.89
N ARG A 46 -8.18 1.18 -1.84
CA ARG A 46 -7.80 1.25 -3.26
C ARG A 46 -7.44 2.68 -3.63
N CYS A 47 -6.22 2.91 -4.08
CA CYS A 47 -5.80 4.24 -4.54
C CYS A 47 -6.11 4.43 -6.03
N GLY A 48 -7.14 5.21 -6.34
CA GLY A 48 -7.57 5.49 -7.71
C GLY A 48 -6.60 6.33 -8.55
N GLY A 49 -5.75 7.14 -7.91
CA GLY A 49 -4.75 7.99 -8.58
C GLY A 49 -3.34 7.38 -8.63
N CYS A 50 -3.14 6.21 -8.03
CA CYS A 50 -1.84 5.55 -7.95
C CYS A 50 -1.68 4.52 -9.07
N VAL A 51 -0.44 4.31 -9.52
CA VAL A 51 -0.11 3.41 -10.64
C VAL A 51 0.87 2.32 -10.21
N GLY A 52 0.88 1.20 -10.96
CA GLY A 52 1.78 0.08 -10.73
C GLY A 52 1.52 -0.60 -9.37
N GLU A 53 2.58 -0.70 -8.57
CA GLU A 53 2.58 -1.34 -7.23
C GLU A 53 2.71 -0.32 -6.10
N ALA A 54 2.34 0.94 -6.36
CA ALA A 54 2.47 2.02 -5.38
C ALA A 54 1.53 1.81 -4.18
N LEU A 55 2.07 2.06 -2.98
CA LEU A 55 1.32 2.12 -1.73
C LEU A 55 1.04 3.59 -1.37
N ASP A 56 -0.20 3.86 -0.98
CA ASP A 56 -0.62 5.14 -0.41
C ASP A 56 -0.84 4.95 1.10
N PHE A 57 0.18 5.33 1.86
CA PHE A 57 0.27 5.06 3.28
C PHE A 57 -0.62 6.02 4.08
N SER A 58 -1.25 5.53 5.15
CA SER A 58 -1.82 6.45 6.13
C SER A 58 -0.72 7.34 6.74
N PRO A 59 -1.02 8.57 7.20
CA PRO A 59 -0.01 9.47 7.76
C PRO A 59 0.83 8.82 8.87
N ALA A 60 0.19 8.03 9.74
CA ALA A 60 0.89 7.31 10.81
C ALA A 60 1.88 6.25 10.29
N ALA A 61 1.59 5.60 9.16
CA ALA A 61 2.49 4.64 8.52
C ALA A 61 3.64 5.37 7.80
N PHE A 62 3.33 6.44 7.05
CA PHE A 62 4.33 7.24 6.34
C PHE A 62 5.36 7.85 7.30
N ASN A 63 4.92 8.33 8.47
CA ASN A 63 5.80 8.86 9.52
C ASN A 63 6.86 7.88 10.03
N LYS A 64 6.69 6.58 9.80
CA LYS A 64 7.71 5.57 10.13
C LYS A 64 8.80 5.46 9.07
N LEU A 65 8.54 5.91 7.85
CA LEU A 65 9.46 5.85 6.71
C LEU A 65 10.13 7.22 6.45
N ALA A 66 9.36 8.31 6.45
CA ALA A 66 9.85 9.63 6.10
C ALA A 66 9.08 10.76 6.82
N ASP A 67 9.63 11.97 6.74
CA ASP A 67 8.96 13.18 7.21
C ASP A 67 7.79 13.53 6.26
N PRO A 68 6.57 13.83 6.76
CA PRO A 68 5.42 14.21 5.94
C PRO A 68 5.66 15.29 4.92
N SER A 69 6.56 16.25 5.20
CA SER A 69 6.88 17.35 4.29
C SER A 69 7.49 16.89 2.97
N VAL A 70 8.04 15.66 2.91
CA VAL A 70 8.54 15.05 1.67
C VAL A 70 7.39 14.67 0.73
N GLY A 71 6.21 14.33 1.28
CA GLY A 71 5.00 13.98 0.54
C GLY A 71 5.04 12.61 -0.14
N ARG A 72 5.96 12.40 -1.09
CA ARG A 72 6.11 11.15 -1.84
C ARG A 72 7.56 10.68 -1.85
N ILE A 73 7.76 9.42 -1.47
CA ILE A 73 9.05 8.73 -1.55
C ILE A 73 9.03 7.70 -2.69
N HIS A 74 10.18 7.53 -3.33
CA HIS A 74 10.38 6.58 -4.43
C HIS A 74 11.32 5.46 -4.00
N ASN A 75 11.29 4.32 -4.71
CA ASN A 75 12.11 3.13 -4.40
C ASN A 75 11.79 2.53 -3.02
N VAL A 76 10.52 2.57 -2.61
CA VAL A 76 10.03 1.78 -1.47
C VAL A 76 9.90 0.33 -1.95
N GLU A 77 10.59 -0.57 -1.27
CA GLU A 77 10.44 -2.01 -1.50
C GLU A 77 9.39 -2.55 -0.54
N TRP A 78 8.53 -3.47 -0.99
CA TRP A 78 7.58 -4.11 -0.11
C TRP A 78 7.35 -5.57 -0.48
N GLN A 79 6.93 -6.37 0.49
CA GLN A 79 6.59 -7.77 0.31
C GLN A 79 5.41 -8.15 1.20
N PHE A 80 4.60 -9.11 0.76
CA PHE A 80 3.56 -9.72 1.59
C PHE A 80 4.16 -10.44 2.80
N ILE A 81 3.43 -10.42 3.92
CA ILE A 81 3.78 -11.10 5.18
C ILE A 81 2.57 -11.79 5.79
#